data_AF-N9XVM8-F1
#
_entry.id   AF-N9XVM8-F1
#
_cell.length_a   1.000
_cell.length_b   1.000
_cell.length_c   1.000
_cell.angle_alpha   90.00
_cell.angle_beta   90.00
_cell.angle_gamma   90.00
#
_symmetry.space_group_name_H-M   'P 1'
#
loop_
_entity.id
_entity.type
_entity.pdbx_description
1 polymer ?
#
loop_
_entity_poly.entity_id
_entity_poly.type
_entity_poly.pdbx_seq_one_letter_code
_entity_poly.pdbx_strand_id
1 'polypeptide(L)' 'MSNYIMNVKKELTKDEYGNIHDYLGVIDVNDNFTMNIENKNLINLEMINQIFEENNFVKIKEQINENGSCIIEANKVY' A
#
# COMPACT_ATOMS: atom_id res chain seq x y z
N MET A 1 7.31 15.39 7.23
CA MET A 1 6.03 14.68 7.23
C MET A 1 5.33 14.99 5.93
N SER A 2 5.78 14.29 4.89
CA SER A 2 5.09 14.21 3.61
C SER A 2 4.02 13.13 3.73
N ASN A 3 2.90 13.34 3.04
CA ASN A 3 1.82 12.35 2.96
C ASN A 3 1.83 11.78 1.54
N TYR A 4 2.22 10.52 1.42
CA TYR A 4 2.25 9.79 0.17
C TYR A 4 0.94 9.03 0.00
N ILE A 5 0.24 9.28 -1.11
CA ILE A 5 -1.03 8.61 -1.40
C ILE A 5 -0.89 7.87 -2.73
N MET A 6 -1.15 6.56 -2.71
CA MET A 6 -1.14 5.71 -3.89
C MET A 6 -2.56 5.23 -4.18
N ASN A 7 -3.04 5.43 -5.41
CA ASN A 7 -4.37 5.01 -5.84
C ASN A 7 -4.27 3.87 -6.85
N VAL A 8 -4.65 2.68 -6.44
CA VAL A 8 -4.68 1.46 -7.24
C VAL A 8 -6.12 1.23 -7.72
N LYS A 9 -6.42 1.69 -8.94
CA LYS A 9 -7.77 1.64 -9.53
C LYS A 9 -8.07 0.38 -10.34
N LYS A 10 -7.06 -0.48 -10.55
CA LYS A 10 -7.13 -1.68 -11.39
C LYS A 10 -6.43 -2.84 -10.69
N GLU A 11 -6.51 -4.03 -11.26
CA GLU A 11 -5.72 -5.16 -10.76
C GLU A 11 -4.22 -4.82 -10.79
N LEU A 12 -3.52 -5.11 -9.69
CA LEU A 12 -2.08 -4.96 -9.62
C LEU A 12 -1.44 -6.00 -10.54
N THR A 13 -0.85 -5.53 -11.63
CA THR A 13 0.01 -6.35 -12.49
C THR A 13 1.43 -6.34 -11.93
N LYS A 14 2.28 -7.27 -12.41
CA LYS A 14 3.72 -7.32 -12.07
C LYS A 14 4.44 -5.97 -12.18
N ASP A 15 4.08 -5.16 -13.18
CA ASP A 15 4.64 -3.82 -13.34
C ASP A 15 4.22 -2.85 -12.22
N GLU A 16 2.95 -2.90 -11.80
CA GLU A 16 2.47 -2.08 -10.67
C GLU A 16 3.14 -2.47 -9.37
N TYR A 17 3.50 -3.75 -9.18
CA TYR A 17 4.27 -4.19 -8.02
C TYR A 17 5.67 -3.59 -7.97
N GLY A 18 6.39 -3.54 -9.10
CA GLY A 18 7.69 -2.87 -9.18
C GLY A 18 7.56 -1.38 -8.85
N ASN A 19 6.52 -0.74 -9.39
CA ASN A 19 6.24 0.67 -9.09
C ASN A 19 5.95 0.92 -7.61
N ILE A 20 5.17 0.04 -6.93
CA ILE A 20 4.93 0.15 -5.48
C ILE A 20 6.27 0.04 -4.74
N HIS A 21 7.09 -0.96 -5.06
CA HIS A 21 8.36 -1.18 -4.38
C HIS A 21 9.29 0.03 -4.51
N ASP A 22 9.46 0.56 -5.72
CA ASP A 22 10.27 1.76 -5.96
C ASP A 22 9.69 2.99 -5.24
N TYR A 23 8.36 3.10 -5.18
CA TYR A 23 7.67 4.18 -4.49
C TYR A 23 7.82 4.09 -2.97
N LEU A 24 7.84 2.90 -2.38
CA LEU A 24 8.13 2.72 -0.95
C LEU A 24 9.58 3.04 -0.61
N GLY A 25 10.50 2.83 -1.55
CA GLY A 25 11.92 3.15 -1.39
C GLY A 25 12.20 4.65 -1.14
N VAL A 26 11.34 5.55 -1.62
CA VAL A 26 11.48 7.00 -1.41
C VAL A 26 10.82 7.51 -0.12
N ILE A 27 10.06 6.67 0.57
CA ILE A 27 9.32 7.05 1.77
C ILE A 27 10.20 6.85 3.01
N ASP A 28 10.23 7.88 3.85
CA ASP A 28 10.98 7.90 5.10
C ASP A 28 10.10 7.47 6.29
N VAL A 29 10.71 7.14 7.42
CA VAL A 29 10.06 6.75 8.70
C VAL A 29 9.13 7.86 9.23
N ASN A 30 9.42 9.11 8.88
CA ASN A 30 8.62 10.27 9.27
C ASN A 30 7.50 10.61 8.27
N ASP A 31 7.32 9.82 7.22
CA ASP A 31 6.31 10.06 6.22
C ASP A 31 5.15 9.09 6.38
N ASN A 32 3.95 9.56 6.02
CA ASN A 32 2.75 8.72 6.08
C ASN A 32 2.49 8.16 4.69
N PHE A 33 2.18 6.86 4.63
CA PHE A 33 1.78 6.21 3.40
C PHE A 33 0.34 5.71 3.47
N THR A 34 -0.46 6.11 2.48
CA THR A 34 -1.85 5.67 2.33
C THR A 34 -2.04 5.06 0.95
N MET A 35 -2.52 3.83 0.89
CA MET A 35 -2.88 3.14 -0.34
C MET A 35 -4.39 2.96 -0.42
N ASN A 36 -4.99 3.46 -1.49
CA ASN A 36 -6.40 3.25 -1.83
C ASN A 36 -6.49 2.21 -2.95
N ILE A 37 -7.22 1.13 -2.72
CA ILE A 37 -7.38 0.01 -3.65
C ILE A 37 -8.85 -0.09 -4.00
N GLU A 38 -9.23 0.13 -5.25
CA GLU A 38 -10.64 0.07 -5.67
C GLU A 38 -11.12 -1.37 -5.98
N ASN A 39 -10.25 -2.38 -5.89
CA ASN A 39 -10.57 -3.77 -6.27
C ASN A 39 -10.32 -4.80 -5.15
N LYS A 40 -11.34 -5.64 -4.90
CA LYS A 40 -11.45 -6.63 -3.83
C LYS A 40 -10.75 -7.97 -4.14
N ASN A 41 -9.78 -7.98 -5.05
CA ASN A 41 -9.10 -9.22 -5.39
C ASN A 41 -8.15 -9.60 -4.24
N LEU A 42 -8.46 -10.67 -3.51
CA LEU A 42 -7.72 -11.14 -2.33
C LEU A 42 -6.21 -11.28 -2.60
N ILE A 43 -5.87 -11.61 -3.85
CA ILE A 43 -4.50 -11.75 -4.36
C ILE A 43 -3.69 -10.44 -4.23
N ASN A 44 -4.33 -9.28 -4.22
CA ASN A 44 -3.64 -8.00 -4.09
C ASN A 44 -3.28 -7.69 -2.64
N LEU A 45 -4.14 -8.02 -1.67
CA LEU A 45 -3.89 -7.72 -0.26
C LEU A 45 -2.73 -8.54 0.32
N GLU A 46 -2.66 -9.84 0.00
CA GLU A 46 -1.54 -10.67 0.46
C GLU A 46 -0.20 -10.18 -0.09
N MET A 47 -0.14 -9.83 -1.38
CA MET A 47 1.10 -9.31 -1.97
C MET A 47 1.47 -7.93 -1.42
N ILE A 48 0.51 -7.04 -1.18
CA ILE A 48 0.77 -5.72 -0.58
C ILE A 48 1.29 -5.88 0.86
N ASN A 49 0.71 -6.80 1.64
CA ASN A 49 1.22 -7.12 2.97
C ASN A 49 2.66 -7.63 2.89
N GLN A 50 2.97 -8.53 1.96
CA GLN A 50 4.34 -9.03 1.78
C GLN A 50 5.32 -7.91 1.43
N ILE A 51 4.95 -7.01 0.51
CA ILE A 51 5.79 -5.86 0.14
C ILE A 51 6.03 -4.93 1.33
N PHE A 52 5.02 -4.69 2.15
CA PHE A 52 5.21 -3.89 3.36
C PHE A 52 6.18 -4.57 4.33
N GLU A 53 6.03 -5.87 4.57
CA GLU A 53 6.96 -6.62 5.41
C GLU A 53 8.40 -6.57 4.87
N GLU A 54 8.58 -6.73 3.56
CA GLU A 54 9.89 -6.66 2.90
C GLU A 54 10.54 -5.26 2.98
N ASN A 55 9.73 -4.20 3.07
CA ASN A 55 10.18 -2.80 3.07
C ASN A 55 10.20 -2.15 4.47
N ASN A 56 10.03 -2.91 5.55
CA ASN A 56 9.92 -2.42 6.94
C ASN A 56 8.74 -1.47 7.17
N PHE A 57 7.66 -1.65 6.42
CA PHE A 57 6.39 -0.95 6.65
C PHE A 57 5.49 -1.78 7.55
N VAL A 58 4.82 -1.10 8.47
CA VAL A 58 3.79 -1.70 9.32
C VAL A 58 2.45 -1.07 8.97
N LYS A 59 1.47 -1.94 8.73
CA LYS A 59 0.08 -1.54 8.53
C LYS A 59 -0.49 -0.96 9.82
N ILE A 60 -0.80 0.32 9.80
CA ILE A 60 -1.43 1.04 10.92
C ILE A 60 -2.94 0.82 10.90
N LYS A 61 -3.54 0.89 9.71
CA LYS A 61 -4.99 0.79 9.56
C LYS A 61 -5.35 0.12 8.25
N GLU A 62 -6.42 -0.66 8.28
CA GLU A 62 -7.07 -1.21 7.10
C GLU A 62 -8.57 -0.94 7.22
N GLN A 63 -9.15 -0.36 6.18
CA GLN A 63 -10.57 -0.04 6.13
C GLN A 63 -11.14 -0.50 4.80
N ILE A 64 -12.04 -1.48 4.86
CA ILE A 64 -12.76 -1.99 3.70
C ILE A 64 -14.11 -1.27 3.64
N ASN A 65 -14.35 -0.56 2.54
CA ASN A 65 -15.60 0.11 2.26
C ASN A 65 -16.61 -0.86 1.63
N GLU A 66 -17.90 -0.57 1.81
CA GLU A 66 -19.01 -1.39 1.30
C GLU A 66 -19.03 -1.49 -0.24
N ASN A 67 -18.43 -0.51 -0.93
CA ASN A 67 -18.27 -0.50 -2.38
C ASN A 67 -17.16 -1.46 -2.89
N GLY A 68 -16.47 -2.18 -2.00
CA GLY A 68 -15.38 -3.07 -2.34
C GLY A 68 -14.01 -2.39 -2.45
N SER A 69 -13.92 -1.09 -2.18
CA SER A 69 -12.62 -0.41 -2.04
C SER A 69 -12.01 -0.67 -0.67
N CYS A 70 -10.68 -0.78 -0.62
CA CYS A 70 -9.90 -0.94 0.60
C CYS A 70 -8.94 0.24 0.73
N ILE A 71 -8.85 0.80 1.93
CA ILE A 71 -7.91 1.85 2.29
C ILE A 71 -6.95 1.26 3.31
N ILE A 72 -5.66 1.34 3.00
CA ILE A 72 -4.60 0.86 3.87
C ILE A 72 -3.69 2.03 4.24
N GLU A 73 -3.50 2.25 5.52
CA GLU A 73 -2.52 3.19 6.05
C GLU A 73 -1.35 2.38 6.61
N ALA A 74 -0.13 2.69 6.17
CA ALA A 74 1.08 2.04 6.63
C ALA A 74 2.18 3.08 6.83
N ASN A 75 3.06 2.86 7.80
CA ASN A 75 4.24 3.69 8.00
C ASN A 75 5.48 2.81 8.06
N LYS A 76 6.59 3.37 7.58
CA LYS A 76 7.90 2.76 7.72
C LYS A 76 8.34 2.84 9.18
N VAL A 77 8.94 1.76 9.68
CA VAL A 77 9.32 1.67 11.10
C VAL A 77 10.82 1.84 11.29
N TYR A 78 11.65 1.47 10.30
CA TYR A 78 13.11 1.48 10.38
C TYR A 78 13.78 1.86 9.06
#